data_AF-A0A7I7SQ72-F1
#
_entry.id   AF-A0A7I7SQ72-F1
#
_cell.length_a   1.000
_cell.length_b   1.000
_cell.length_c   1.000
_cell.angle_alpha   90.00
_cell.angle_beta   90.00
_cell.angle_gamma   90.00
#
_symmetry.space_group_name_H-M   'P 1'
#
loop_
_entity.id
_entity.type
_entity.pdbx_description
1 polymer ?
#
loop_
_entity_poly.entity_id
_entity_poly.type
_entity_poly.pdbx_seq_one_letter_code
_entity_poly.pdbx_strand_id
1 'polypeptide(L)'
;MCDNLKTGVERPDLYDPLINPAYGELAAHYGTLIDPARARKPKDKPRIERPMPYIRDSFFAGREFTSLAQMQAEAIRWSTQVYGVHKHRGLDGQTPASVFAAIERDALMALPPRVFESVIYSIGRVAADCHVKSGKALYSVPWRLIGQQVTARTAGDVVQIFHSGTVVATHVLHLAGRSTNVEHYPPHKIAHTLRTVTWCRTQAEQIGPGAVAVVAELSTVNAIHRLRAIQGIIRLREVRRSPTGRGLHSSTAGRGPRLSHRQRHPGRRHRSRPCLARRRPATTGDAART
;
A
#
# COMPACT_ATOMS: atom_id res chain seq x y z
N MET A 1 -10.40 -13.65 -24.52
CA MET A 1 -9.65 -14.85 -24.11
C MET A 1 -8.18 -14.49 -23.91
N CYS A 2 -7.67 -14.57 -22.68
CA CYS A 2 -6.27 -14.32 -22.34
C CYS A 2 -5.58 -15.61 -21.88
N ASP A 3 -4.26 -15.58 -21.79
CA ASP A 3 -3.53 -16.66 -21.13
C ASP A 3 -3.85 -16.70 -19.63
N ASN A 4 -3.53 -17.81 -18.96
CA ASN A 4 -3.59 -17.90 -17.50
C ASN A 4 -2.32 -17.29 -16.88
N LEU A 5 -2.10 -15.99 -17.12
CA LEU A 5 -0.92 -15.29 -16.62
C LEU A 5 -1.05 -15.04 -15.11
N LYS A 6 0.01 -15.33 -14.34
CA LYS A 6 0.03 -15.08 -12.89
C LYS A 6 -0.20 -13.62 -12.50
N THR A 7 0.11 -12.69 -13.39
CA THR A 7 -0.06 -11.25 -13.16
C THR A 7 -1.51 -10.79 -13.36
N GLY A 8 -2.32 -11.53 -14.12
CA GLY A 8 -3.72 -11.23 -14.40
C GLY A 8 -4.71 -12.13 -13.64
N VAL A 9 -4.32 -13.35 -13.31
CA VAL A 9 -5.13 -14.32 -12.56
C VAL A 9 -4.41 -14.67 -11.26
N GLU A 10 -4.97 -14.24 -10.13
CA GLU A 10 -4.42 -14.55 -8.80
C GLU A 10 -4.65 -16.01 -8.43
N ARG A 11 -5.88 -16.50 -8.65
CA ARG A 11 -6.24 -17.90 -8.40
C ARG A 11 -6.96 -18.46 -9.64
N PRO A 12 -6.33 -19.40 -10.36
CA PRO A 12 -7.00 -20.05 -11.47
C PRO A 12 -8.12 -20.94 -10.93
N ASP A 13 -9.31 -20.78 -11.49
CA ASP A 13 -10.46 -21.63 -11.25
C ASP A 13 -11.10 -21.96 -12.61
N LEU A 14 -11.88 -23.04 -12.67
CA LEU A 14 -12.57 -23.44 -13.89
C LEU A 14 -13.84 -22.60 -14.13
N TYR A 15 -14.51 -22.19 -13.06
CA TYR A 15 -15.81 -21.52 -13.10
C TYR A 15 -15.72 -20.07 -12.64
N ASP A 16 -14.89 -19.79 -11.62
CA ASP A 16 -14.78 -18.45 -11.02
C ASP A 16 -13.31 -18.06 -10.80
N PRO A 17 -12.55 -17.75 -11.87
CA PRO A 17 -11.15 -17.39 -11.74
C PRO A 17 -11.03 -16.07 -10.98
N LEU A 18 -10.22 -16.06 -9.92
CA LEU A 18 -9.96 -14.83 -9.18
C LEU A 18 -8.99 -13.97 -9.99
N ILE A 19 -9.54 -12.93 -10.62
CA ILE A 19 -8.78 -11.97 -11.41
C ILE A 19 -8.09 -10.98 -10.46
N ASN A 20 -6.87 -10.59 -10.83
CA ASN A 20 -6.16 -9.51 -10.14
C ASN A 20 -7.04 -8.24 -10.15
N PRO A 21 -7.33 -7.62 -8.98
CA PRO A 21 -8.18 -6.44 -8.90
C PRO A 21 -7.79 -5.31 -9.86
N ALA A 22 -6.49 -5.05 -10.04
CA ALA A 22 -6.01 -4.04 -10.99
C ALA A 22 -6.33 -4.40 -12.44
N TYR A 23 -6.27 -5.70 -12.79
CA TYR A 23 -6.62 -6.17 -14.12
C TYR A 23 -8.14 -6.15 -14.35
N GLY A 24 -8.92 -6.50 -13.32
CA GLY A 24 -10.38 -6.36 -13.34
C GLY A 24 -10.83 -4.91 -13.54
N GLU A 25 -10.18 -3.95 -12.89
CA GLU A 25 -10.45 -2.53 -13.09
C GLU A 25 -10.14 -2.06 -14.51
N LEU A 26 -9.02 -2.50 -15.09
CA LEU A 26 -8.69 -2.21 -16.49
C LEU A 26 -9.80 -2.71 -17.42
N ALA A 27 -10.28 -3.94 -17.18
CA ALA A 27 -11.32 -4.54 -17.97
C ALA A 27 -12.64 -3.80 -17.86
N ALA A 28 -13.03 -3.41 -16.63
CA ALA A 28 -14.20 -2.58 -16.39
C ALA A 28 -14.10 -1.20 -17.06
N HIS A 29 -12.92 -0.55 -17.02
CA HIS A 29 -12.69 0.76 -17.63
C HIS A 29 -12.90 0.74 -19.15
N TYR A 30 -12.44 -0.31 -19.83
CA TYR A 30 -12.59 -0.45 -21.28
C TYR A 30 -13.82 -1.25 -21.71
N GLY A 31 -14.68 -1.67 -20.78
CA GLY A 31 -15.86 -2.49 -21.08
C GLY A 31 -15.53 -3.84 -21.72
N THR A 32 -14.41 -4.45 -21.31
CA THR A 32 -13.92 -5.71 -21.86
C THR A 32 -14.09 -6.85 -20.87
N LEU A 33 -14.28 -8.07 -21.39
CA LEU A 33 -14.33 -9.29 -20.56
C LEU A 33 -12.96 -9.96 -20.52
N ILE A 34 -12.47 -10.23 -19.31
CA ILE A 34 -11.30 -11.09 -19.09
C ILE A 34 -11.80 -12.53 -18.98
N ASP A 35 -11.43 -13.32 -19.98
CA ASP A 35 -11.74 -14.75 -20.06
C ASP A 35 -10.42 -15.54 -20.07
N PRO A 36 -9.90 -15.97 -18.92
CA PRO A 36 -8.63 -16.67 -18.84
C PRO A 36 -8.76 -18.11 -19.30
N ALA A 37 -7.85 -18.56 -20.16
CA ALA A 37 -7.74 -19.97 -20.54
C ALA A 37 -7.48 -20.84 -19.30
N ARG A 38 -7.91 -22.11 -19.35
CA ARG A 38 -7.67 -23.04 -18.24
C ARG A 38 -6.18 -23.25 -18.05
N ALA A 39 -5.75 -23.26 -16.79
CA ALA A 39 -4.34 -23.45 -16.46
C ALA A 39 -3.82 -24.79 -17.04
N ARG A 40 -2.65 -24.73 -17.70
CA ARG A 40 -1.97 -25.89 -18.31
C ARG A 40 -2.78 -26.61 -19.42
N LYS A 41 -3.70 -25.89 -20.10
CA LYS A 41 -4.46 -26.40 -21.26
C LYS A 41 -4.18 -25.54 -22.50
N PRO A 42 -3.06 -25.78 -23.22
CA PRO A 42 -2.68 -24.97 -24.38
C PRO A 42 -3.72 -24.99 -25.52
N LYS A 43 -4.50 -26.07 -25.62
CA LYS A 43 -5.56 -26.23 -26.64
C LYS A 43 -6.75 -25.28 -26.48
N ASP A 44 -6.87 -24.55 -25.38
CA ASP A 44 -8.01 -23.65 -25.15
C ASP A 44 -7.86 -22.33 -25.91
N LYS A 45 -6.64 -21.98 -26.33
CA LYS A 45 -6.33 -20.72 -26.99
C LYS A 45 -5.84 -20.86 -28.45
N PRO A 46 -6.44 -21.76 -29.28
CA PRO A 46 -5.90 -22.04 -30.61
C PRO A 46 -6.08 -20.84 -31.55
N ARG A 47 -7.11 -20.01 -31.34
CA ARG A 47 -7.34 -18.81 -32.17
C ARG A 47 -6.23 -17.77 -32.03
N ILE A 48 -5.62 -17.64 -30.86
CA ILE A 48 -4.55 -16.66 -30.62
C ILE A 48 -3.16 -17.21 -30.96
N GLU A 49 -2.96 -18.54 -30.92
CA GLU A 49 -1.68 -19.17 -31.25
C GLU A 49 -1.49 -19.43 -32.74
N ARG A 50 -2.57 -19.76 -33.47
CA ARG A 50 -2.54 -20.03 -34.91
C ARG A 50 -1.84 -18.96 -35.77
N PRO A 51 -2.02 -17.65 -35.56
CA PRO A 51 -1.34 -16.64 -36.37
C PRO A 51 0.15 -16.46 -36.04
N MET A 52 0.64 -16.99 -34.91
CA MET A 52 2.01 -16.71 -34.44
C MET A 52 3.15 -17.17 -35.38
N PRO A 53 3.10 -18.34 -36.03
CA PRO A 53 4.09 -18.70 -37.05
C PRO A 53 4.15 -17.67 -38.18
N TYR A 54 3.00 -17.29 -38.75
CA TYR A 54 2.92 -16.29 -39.81
C TYR A 54 3.50 -14.93 -39.38
N ILE A 55 3.20 -14.48 -38.16
CA ILE A 55 3.74 -13.23 -37.64
C ILE A 55 5.27 -13.32 -37.54
N ARG A 56 5.81 -14.42 -36.99
CA ARG A 56 7.26 -14.64 -36.88
C ARG A 56 7.95 -14.64 -38.24
N ASP A 57 7.37 -15.34 -39.20
CA ASP A 57 7.98 -15.52 -40.52
C ASP A 57 7.84 -14.27 -41.40
N SER A 58 6.73 -13.53 -41.32
CA SER A 58 6.49 -12.37 -42.19
C SER A 58 6.98 -11.04 -41.62
N PHE A 59 6.97 -10.88 -40.29
CA PHE A 59 7.39 -9.64 -39.63
C PHE A 59 8.80 -9.70 -39.08
N PHE A 60 9.19 -10.79 -38.40
CA PHE A 60 10.49 -10.85 -37.71
C PHE A 60 11.61 -11.45 -38.55
N ALA A 61 11.33 -12.46 -39.37
CA ALA A 61 12.37 -13.17 -40.10
C ALA A 61 13.17 -12.22 -41.03
N GLY A 62 14.50 -12.26 -40.92
CA GLY A 62 15.42 -11.49 -41.76
C GLY A 62 15.45 -9.97 -41.49
N ARG A 63 14.80 -9.49 -40.42
CA ARG A 63 14.82 -8.06 -40.04
C ARG A 63 15.65 -7.85 -38.79
N GLU A 64 16.48 -6.82 -38.82
CA GLU A 64 17.15 -6.29 -37.63
C GLU A 64 16.55 -4.93 -37.28
N PHE A 65 16.27 -4.73 -35.99
CA PHE A 65 15.75 -3.47 -35.48
C PHE A 65 16.84 -2.76 -34.69
N THR A 66 17.08 -1.49 -35.04
CA THR A 66 18.09 -0.66 -34.37
C THR A 66 17.57 0.02 -33.11
N SER A 67 16.24 0.14 -32.98
CA SER A 67 15.58 0.71 -31.80
C SER A 67 14.16 0.17 -31.61
N LEU A 68 13.66 0.29 -30.37
CA LEU A 68 12.27 -0.05 -30.03
C LEU A 68 11.25 0.79 -30.81
N ALA A 69 11.52 2.09 -30.97
CA ALA A 69 10.66 3.00 -31.70
C ALA A 69 10.54 2.61 -33.18
N GLN A 70 11.66 2.24 -33.80
CA GLN A 70 11.66 1.71 -35.17
C GLN A 70 10.80 0.44 -35.26
N MET A 71 11.01 -0.51 -34.34
CA MET A 71 10.24 -1.76 -34.33
C MET A 71 8.73 -1.52 -34.18
N GLN A 72 8.32 -0.57 -33.34
CA GLN A 72 6.91 -0.20 -33.15
C GLN A 72 6.29 0.41 -34.42
N ALA A 73 6.99 1.35 -35.06
CA ALA A 73 6.53 1.96 -36.30
C ALA A 73 6.39 0.92 -37.43
N GLU A 74 7.38 0.04 -37.55
CA GLU A 74 7.37 -1.07 -38.51
C GLU A 74 6.26 -2.08 -38.23
N ALA A 75 5.96 -2.37 -36.96
CA ALA A 75 4.86 -3.26 -36.57
C ALA A 75 3.50 -2.68 -36.96
N ILE A 76 3.29 -1.38 -36.76
CA ILE A 76 2.05 -0.69 -37.19
C ILE A 76 1.92 -0.76 -38.72
N ARG A 77 3.01 -0.48 -39.45
CA ARG A 77 3.04 -0.57 -40.91
C ARG A 77 2.73 -1.98 -41.39
N TRP A 78 3.38 -2.99 -40.84
CA TRP A 78 3.13 -4.39 -41.19
C TRP A 78 1.70 -4.82 -40.87
N SER A 79 1.17 -4.46 -39.69
CA SER A 79 -0.19 -4.78 -39.27
C SER A 79 -1.24 -4.20 -40.22
N THR A 80 -1.04 -2.95 -40.67
CA THR A 80 -1.99 -2.25 -41.55
C THR A 80 -1.83 -2.63 -43.02
N GLN A 81 -0.60 -2.73 -43.52
CA GLN A 81 -0.31 -2.84 -44.96
C GLN A 81 0.01 -4.27 -45.43
N VAL A 82 0.32 -5.20 -44.52
CA VAL A 82 0.62 -6.59 -44.87
C VAL A 82 -0.46 -7.50 -44.30
N TYR A 83 -0.62 -7.55 -42.98
CA TYR A 83 -1.59 -8.44 -42.33
C TYR A 83 -3.04 -7.99 -42.57
N GLY A 84 -3.32 -6.70 -42.40
CA GLY A 84 -4.66 -6.13 -42.54
C GLY A 84 -5.26 -6.26 -43.94
N VAL A 85 -4.42 -6.40 -44.98
CA VAL A 85 -4.84 -6.62 -46.38
C VAL A 85 -4.62 -8.06 -46.85
N HIS A 86 -4.10 -8.93 -45.99
CA HIS A 86 -3.94 -10.35 -46.31
C HIS A 86 -5.32 -11.01 -46.39
N LYS A 87 -5.52 -11.92 -47.34
CA LYS A 87 -6.77 -12.66 -47.49
C LYS A 87 -6.76 -13.86 -46.54
N HIS A 88 -7.73 -13.93 -45.63
CA HIS A 88 -7.82 -15.04 -44.69
C HIS A 88 -8.88 -16.04 -45.12
N ARG A 89 -8.52 -17.33 -45.14
CA ARG A 89 -9.49 -18.42 -45.38
C ARG A 89 -10.60 -18.45 -44.34
N GLY A 90 -10.32 -18.05 -43.10
CA GLY A 90 -11.31 -17.96 -42.02
C GLY A 90 -12.27 -16.76 -42.13
N LEU A 91 -12.06 -15.88 -43.11
CA LEU A 91 -12.93 -14.74 -43.43
C LEU A 91 -13.47 -14.87 -44.87
N ASP A 92 -13.61 -16.09 -45.39
CA ASP A 92 -14.06 -16.38 -46.75
C ASP A 92 -13.24 -15.66 -47.84
N GLY A 93 -11.94 -15.50 -47.60
CA GLY A 93 -11.03 -14.83 -48.53
C GLY A 93 -11.07 -13.29 -48.48
N GLN A 94 -11.84 -12.71 -47.55
CA GLN A 94 -11.82 -11.28 -47.26
C GLN A 94 -10.58 -10.89 -46.44
N THR A 95 -10.35 -9.58 -46.33
CA THR A 95 -9.26 -9.00 -45.55
C THR A 95 -9.77 -8.44 -44.22
N PRO A 96 -8.98 -8.49 -43.13
CA PRO A 96 -9.37 -7.92 -41.85
C PRO A 96 -9.76 -6.45 -41.96
N ALA A 97 -9.05 -5.67 -42.78
CA ALA A 97 -9.36 -4.26 -43.01
C ALA A 97 -10.74 -4.07 -43.68
N SER A 98 -11.10 -4.93 -44.63
CA SER A 98 -12.43 -4.86 -45.28
C SER A 98 -13.56 -5.20 -44.32
N VAL A 99 -13.40 -6.26 -43.52
CA VAL A 99 -14.38 -6.68 -42.51
C VAL A 99 -14.54 -5.64 -41.42
N PHE A 100 -13.42 -5.06 -40.94
CA PHE A 100 -13.44 -3.98 -39.97
C PHE A 100 -14.20 -2.76 -40.48
N ALA A 101 -13.92 -2.32 -41.71
CA ALA A 101 -14.56 -1.14 -42.29
C ALA A 101 -16.05 -1.35 -42.59
N ALA A 102 -16.46 -2.56 -43.00
CA ALA A 102 -17.83 -2.85 -43.39
C ALA A 102 -18.74 -3.25 -42.23
N ILE A 103 -18.20 -3.85 -41.16
CA ILE A 103 -19.00 -4.50 -40.11
C ILE A 103 -18.56 -4.05 -38.71
N GLU A 104 -17.28 -4.22 -38.36
CA GLU A 104 -16.88 -4.07 -36.95
C GLU A 104 -16.90 -2.63 -36.47
N ARG A 105 -16.54 -1.66 -37.32
CA ARG A 105 -16.40 -0.25 -36.94
C ARG A 105 -17.64 0.30 -36.23
N ASP A 106 -18.82 0.00 -36.75
CA ASP A 106 -20.08 0.53 -36.23
C ASP A 106 -20.56 -0.24 -34.97
N ALA A 107 -20.02 -1.44 -34.73
CA ALA A 107 -20.30 -2.24 -33.55
C ALA A 107 -19.36 -1.92 -32.36
N LEU A 108 -18.29 -1.15 -32.59
CA LEU A 108 -17.32 -0.81 -31.55
C LEU A 108 -17.82 0.35 -30.65
N MET A 109 -17.53 0.22 -29.36
CA MET A 109 -17.78 1.29 -28.40
C MET A 109 -16.74 2.41 -28.51
N ALA A 110 -17.15 3.64 -28.23
CA ALA A 110 -16.23 4.75 -28.11
C ALA A 110 -15.23 4.52 -26.96
N LEU A 111 -13.98 4.94 -27.16
CA LEU A 111 -12.98 4.87 -26.10
C LEU A 111 -13.33 5.85 -24.97
N PRO A 112 -13.10 5.47 -23.70
CA PRO A 112 -13.20 6.41 -22.59
C PRO A 112 -12.28 7.62 -22.82
N PRO A 113 -12.70 8.85 -22.45
CA PRO A 113 -11.93 10.07 -22.69
C PRO A 113 -10.63 10.14 -21.89
N ARG A 114 -10.51 9.34 -20.83
CA ARG A 114 -9.30 9.23 -20.01
C ARG A 114 -8.67 7.86 -20.19
N VAL A 115 -7.35 7.85 -20.38
CA VAL A 115 -6.57 6.63 -20.41
C VAL A 115 -6.58 6.00 -19.02
N PHE A 116 -6.65 4.67 -18.97
CA PHE A 116 -6.52 3.94 -17.71
C PHE A 116 -5.13 4.13 -17.12
N GLU A 117 -5.07 4.51 -15.84
CA GLU A 117 -3.82 4.63 -15.10
C GLU A 117 -3.48 3.32 -14.39
N SER A 118 -2.19 3.02 -14.27
CA SER A 118 -1.74 1.81 -13.56
C SER A 118 -2.18 1.84 -12.09
N VAL A 119 -2.83 0.77 -11.66
CA VAL A 119 -3.33 0.62 -10.28
C VAL A 119 -2.48 -0.41 -9.54
N ILE A 120 -2.06 -0.05 -8.32
CA ILE A 120 -1.32 -0.93 -7.43
C ILE A 120 -2.13 -1.15 -6.16
N TYR A 121 -2.38 -2.42 -5.85
CA TYR A 121 -3.00 -2.85 -4.62
C TYR A 121 -1.97 -3.32 -3.61
N SER A 122 -2.14 -2.92 -2.35
CA SER A 122 -1.37 -3.44 -1.23
C SER A 122 -2.26 -3.66 -0.02
N ILE A 123 -2.01 -4.74 0.71
CA ILE A 123 -2.74 -5.09 1.93
C ILE A 123 -1.83 -4.83 3.11
N GLY A 124 -2.34 -4.11 4.11
CA GLY A 124 -1.58 -3.73 5.29
C GLY A 124 -2.43 -3.77 6.54
N ARG A 125 -1.79 -4.09 7.67
CA ARG A 125 -2.41 -3.96 8.99
C ARG A 125 -2.18 -2.55 9.52
N VAL A 126 -3.23 -1.93 10.05
CA VAL A 126 -3.15 -0.60 10.64
C VAL A 126 -2.34 -0.67 11.94
N ALA A 127 -1.26 0.11 12.00
CA ALA A 127 -0.40 0.18 13.18
C ALA A 127 -1.03 1.02 14.30
N ALA A 128 -0.47 0.92 15.51
CA ALA A 128 -0.97 1.62 16.70
C ALA A 128 -0.92 3.16 16.60
N ASP A 129 -0.11 3.68 15.68
CA ASP A 129 -0.01 5.10 15.34
C ASP A 129 -1.05 5.53 14.30
N CYS A 130 -2.07 4.72 14.02
CA CYS A 130 -3.13 4.96 13.03
C CYS A 130 -2.65 5.01 11.58
N HIS A 131 -1.53 4.35 11.24
CA HIS A 131 -0.99 4.36 9.88
C HIS A 131 -0.97 2.99 9.23
N VAL A 132 -1.10 2.98 7.91
CA VAL A 132 -0.84 1.82 7.05
C VAL A 132 0.24 2.15 6.04
N LYS A 133 1.07 1.16 5.70
CA LYS A 133 2.15 1.30 4.73
C LYS A 133 1.64 0.98 3.32
N SER A 134 1.87 1.87 2.37
CA SER A 134 1.75 1.61 0.93
C SER A 134 3.06 2.05 0.26
N GLY A 135 3.74 1.12 -0.42
CA GLY A 135 5.08 1.33 -0.95
C GLY A 135 6.10 1.70 0.14
N LYS A 136 6.71 2.88 0.04
CA LYS A 136 7.67 3.42 1.04
C LYS A 136 7.05 4.52 1.93
N ALA A 137 5.77 4.84 1.76
CA ALA A 137 5.07 5.86 2.52
C ALA A 137 4.08 5.25 3.52
N LEU A 138 3.73 6.03 4.54
CA LEU A 138 2.78 5.70 5.59
C LEU A 138 1.60 6.66 5.52
N TYR A 139 0.39 6.12 5.45
CA TYR A 139 -0.83 6.89 5.32
C TYR A 139 -1.70 6.69 6.55
N SER A 140 -2.17 7.79 7.12
CA SER A 140 -3.08 7.73 8.26
C SER A 140 -4.46 7.20 7.87
N VAL A 141 -5.10 6.50 8.80
CA VAL A 141 -6.46 5.98 8.70
C VAL A 141 -7.20 6.21 10.01
N PRO A 142 -8.55 6.27 10.02
CA PRO A 142 -9.31 6.46 11.24
C PRO A 142 -8.90 5.49 12.36
N TRP A 143 -8.65 6.02 13.56
CA TRP A 143 -8.14 5.29 14.73
C TRP A 143 -8.98 4.07 15.13
N ARG A 144 -10.26 4.04 14.74
CA ARG A 144 -11.17 2.91 14.96
C ARG A 144 -10.70 1.64 14.25
N LEU A 145 -9.86 1.78 13.24
CA LEU A 145 -9.31 0.70 12.43
C LEU A 145 -7.95 0.20 12.93
N ILE A 146 -7.43 0.71 14.05
CA ILE A 146 -6.14 0.23 14.61
C ILE A 146 -6.19 -1.29 14.78
N GLY A 147 -5.16 -1.96 14.27
CA GLY A 147 -5.05 -3.42 14.33
C GLY A 147 -5.92 -4.17 13.34
N GLN A 148 -6.76 -3.50 12.53
CA GLN A 148 -7.51 -4.13 11.45
C GLN A 148 -6.68 -4.19 10.16
N GLN A 149 -7.10 -5.06 9.23
CA GLN A 149 -6.53 -5.15 7.90
C GLN A 149 -7.27 -4.21 6.94
N VAL A 150 -6.52 -3.47 6.14
CA VAL A 150 -7.05 -2.56 5.13
C VAL A 150 -6.32 -2.77 3.81
N THR A 151 -6.98 -2.38 2.73
CA THR A 151 -6.44 -2.46 1.36
C THR A 151 -6.17 -1.06 0.86
N ALA A 152 -4.93 -0.76 0.48
CA ALA A 152 -4.56 0.50 -0.16
C ALA A 152 -4.48 0.29 -1.68
N ARG A 153 -5.31 1.04 -2.41
CA ARG A 153 -5.31 1.17 -3.87
C ARG A 153 -4.60 2.46 -4.24
N THR A 154 -3.55 2.36 -5.04
CA THR A 154 -2.79 3.50 -5.54
C THR A 154 -3.00 3.61 -7.03
N ALA A 155 -3.50 4.74 -7.51
CA ALA A 155 -3.71 5.02 -8.93
C ALA A 155 -3.25 6.46 -9.21
N GLY A 156 -2.32 6.62 -10.13
CA GLY A 156 -1.72 7.93 -10.42
C GLY A 156 -1.10 8.56 -9.17
N ASP A 157 -1.58 9.76 -8.82
CA ASP A 157 -1.18 10.53 -7.65
C ASP A 157 -2.13 10.36 -6.45
N VAL A 158 -3.04 9.39 -6.49
CA VAL A 158 -4.04 9.17 -5.43
C VAL A 158 -3.84 7.81 -4.75
N VAL A 159 -3.90 7.81 -3.42
CA VAL A 159 -3.93 6.62 -2.57
C VAL A 159 -5.25 6.54 -1.83
N GLN A 160 -6.08 5.57 -2.19
CA GLN A 160 -7.35 5.28 -1.52
C GLN A 160 -7.20 4.08 -0.61
N ILE A 161 -7.67 4.20 0.62
CA ILE A 161 -7.62 3.13 1.61
C ILE A 161 -9.02 2.60 1.83
N PHE A 162 -9.18 1.30 1.67
CA PHE A 162 -10.43 0.58 1.78
C PHE A 162 -10.45 -0.31 3.02
N HIS A 163 -11.59 -0.34 3.69
CA HIS A 163 -11.90 -1.31 4.74
C HIS A 163 -13.29 -1.90 4.43
N SER A 164 -13.38 -3.23 4.35
CA SER A 164 -14.63 -3.94 4.03
C SER A 164 -15.36 -3.39 2.79
N GLY A 165 -14.60 -3.06 1.73
CA GLY A 165 -15.15 -2.52 0.48
C GLY A 165 -15.50 -1.04 0.47
N THR A 166 -15.37 -0.33 1.59
CA THR A 166 -15.67 1.12 1.67
C THR A 166 -14.39 1.94 1.77
N VAL A 167 -14.32 3.07 1.06
CA VAL A 167 -13.20 4.03 1.19
C VAL A 167 -13.27 4.69 2.56
N VAL A 168 -12.22 4.50 3.36
CA VAL A 168 -12.10 5.08 4.71
C VAL A 168 -11.15 6.27 4.77
N ALA A 169 -10.26 6.41 3.80
CA ALA A 169 -9.37 7.55 3.67
C ALA A 169 -8.88 7.69 2.22
N THR A 170 -8.66 8.93 1.78
CA THR A 170 -8.02 9.26 0.50
C THR A 170 -6.87 10.22 0.75
N HIS A 171 -5.72 9.95 0.13
CA HIS A 171 -4.50 10.74 0.27
C HIS A 171 -3.90 11.02 -1.11
N VAL A 172 -3.11 12.08 -1.21
CA VAL A 172 -2.18 12.26 -2.33
C VAL A 172 -1.01 11.28 -2.15
N LEU A 173 -0.48 10.75 -3.24
CA LEU A 173 0.65 9.84 -3.27
C LEU A 173 1.92 10.54 -2.76
N HIS A 174 2.52 9.96 -1.73
CA HIS A 174 3.88 10.27 -1.30
C HIS A 174 4.83 9.13 -1.69
N LEU A 175 5.96 9.47 -2.31
CA LEU A 175 7.00 8.50 -2.65
C LEU A 175 7.69 7.90 -1.42
N ALA A 176 7.75 8.66 -0.32
CA ALA A 176 8.27 8.25 0.98
C ALA A 176 7.75 9.17 2.09
N GLY A 177 7.93 8.76 3.34
CA GLY A 177 7.55 9.57 4.51
C GLY A 177 6.12 9.27 4.98
N ARG A 178 5.42 10.30 5.47
CA ARG A 178 4.12 10.14 6.12
C ARG A 178 3.11 11.15 5.57
N SER A 179 1.91 10.69 5.28
CA SER A 179 0.74 11.54 5.01
C SER A 179 -0.26 11.36 6.14
N THR A 180 -0.40 12.40 6.96
CA THR A 180 -1.14 12.34 8.22
C THR A 180 -2.29 13.34 8.21
N ASN A 181 -3.52 12.85 8.26
CA ASN A 181 -4.71 13.64 8.57
C ASN A 181 -4.91 13.60 10.10
N VAL A 182 -5.01 14.77 10.72
CA VAL A 182 -5.18 14.92 12.17
C VAL A 182 -6.52 14.34 12.63
N GLU A 183 -7.56 14.43 11.81
CA GLU A 183 -8.91 13.93 12.13
C GLU A 183 -8.97 12.41 12.32
N HIS A 184 -7.98 11.69 11.78
CA HIS A 184 -7.88 10.26 11.94
C HIS A 184 -7.51 9.82 13.35
N TYR A 185 -6.98 10.71 14.19
CA TYR A 185 -6.64 10.38 15.57
C TYR A 185 -7.86 10.38 16.50
N PRO A 186 -7.79 9.72 17.67
CA PRO A 186 -8.85 9.82 18.66
C PRO A 186 -9.02 11.28 19.13
N PRO A 187 -10.27 11.80 19.28
CA PRO A 187 -10.51 13.19 19.67
C PRO A 187 -9.78 13.63 20.94
N HIS A 188 -9.64 12.74 21.92
CA HIS A 188 -8.92 13.02 23.17
C HIS A 188 -7.39 13.15 22.98
N LYS A 189 -6.80 12.45 21.99
CA LYS A 189 -5.38 12.61 21.62
C LYS A 189 -5.17 13.83 20.74
N ILE A 190 -6.11 14.14 19.86
CA ILE A 190 -6.13 15.38 19.09
C ILE A 190 -6.14 16.57 20.05
N ALA A 191 -7.02 16.58 21.06
CA ALA A 191 -7.11 17.65 22.05
C ALA A 191 -5.83 17.85 22.86
N HIS A 192 -5.00 16.82 23.04
CA HIS A 192 -3.69 16.93 23.70
C HIS A 192 -2.59 17.44 22.75
N THR A 193 -2.62 17.03 21.49
CA THR A 193 -1.65 17.44 20.46
C THR A 193 -1.95 18.84 19.91
N LEU A 194 -3.23 19.20 19.77
CA LEU A 194 -3.75 20.51 19.37
C LEU A 194 -3.89 21.49 20.56
N ARG A 195 -3.25 21.23 21.72
CA ARG A 195 -3.05 22.29 22.73
C ARG A 195 -2.05 23.29 22.16
N THR A 196 -2.50 24.06 21.17
CA THR A 196 -1.74 25.12 20.51
C THR A 196 -1.23 26.08 21.58
N VAL A 197 -0.12 26.76 21.28
CA VAL A 197 0.46 27.79 22.16
C VAL A 197 -0.61 28.77 22.66
N THR A 198 -1.59 29.12 21.80
CA THR A 198 -2.75 29.93 22.14
C THR A 198 -3.63 29.33 23.23
N TRP A 199 -3.99 28.04 23.13
CA TRP A 199 -4.73 27.35 24.21
C TRP A 199 -3.93 27.34 25.51
N CYS A 200 -2.62 27.07 25.42
CA CYS A 200 -1.73 27.09 26.58
C CYS A 200 -1.64 28.48 27.22
N ARG A 201 -1.65 29.55 26.42
CA ARG A 201 -1.66 30.94 26.90
C ARG A 201 -2.95 31.28 27.65
N THR A 202 -4.11 30.96 27.07
CA THR A 202 -5.41 31.18 27.73
C THR A 202 -5.53 30.39 29.03
N GLN A 203 -4.95 29.18 29.10
CA GLN A 203 -4.92 28.43 30.36
C GLN A 203 -3.94 29.02 31.38
N ALA A 204 -2.83 29.60 30.95
CA ALA A 204 -1.87 30.26 31.83
C ALA A 204 -2.44 31.53 32.47
N GLU A 205 -3.25 32.29 31.74
CA GLU A 205 -3.99 33.47 32.26
C GLU A 205 -4.88 33.09 33.46
N GLN A 206 -5.49 31.90 33.44
CA GLN A 206 -6.32 31.40 34.54
C GLN A 206 -5.52 30.90 35.77
N ILE A 207 -4.20 30.71 35.63
CA ILE A 207 -3.31 30.29 36.72
C ILE A 207 -2.71 31.51 37.42
N GLY A 208 -2.32 32.53 36.65
CA GLY A 208 -1.80 33.80 37.16
C GLY A 208 -0.62 34.36 36.36
N PRO A 209 -0.16 35.58 36.70
CA PRO A 209 0.82 36.33 35.90
C PRO A 209 2.17 35.62 35.76
N GLY A 210 2.61 34.88 36.79
CA GLY A 210 3.85 34.10 36.73
C GLY A 210 3.79 32.93 35.73
N ALA A 211 2.63 32.29 35.57
CA ALA A 211 2.46 31.23 34.58
C ALA A 211 2.44 31.80 33.15
N VAL A 212 1.82 32.97 32.96
CA VAL A 212 1.81 33.67 31.66
C VAL A 212 3.23 34.04 31.22
N ALA A 213 4.05 34.58 32.12
CA ALA A 213 5.44 34.95 31.84
C ALA A 213 6.28 33.74 31.39
N VAL A 214 6.17 32.61 32.10
CA VAL A 214 6.90 31.38 31.76
C VAL A 214 6.42 30.77 30.44
N VAL A 215 5.10 30.75 30.19
CA VAL A 215 4.56 30.25 28.90
C VAL A 215 4.97 31.17 27.75
N ALA A 216 5.01 32.49 27.95
CA ALA A 216 5.48 33.45 26.95
C ALA A 216 6.97 33.24 26.64
N GLU A 217 7.82 33.10 27.66
CA GLU A 217 9.26 32.85 27.51
C GLU A 217 9.54 31.51 26.82
N LEU A 218 8.82 30.44 27.18
CA LEU A 218 8.97 29.13 26.53
C LEU A 218 8.43 29.12 25.10
N SER A 219 7.60 30.08 24.73
CA SER A 219 7.02 30.22 23.39
C SER A 219 7.85 31.07 22.43
N THR A 220 8.84 31.84 22.92
CA THR A 220 9.66 32.74 22.08
C THR A 220 10.66 31.98 21.19
N VAL A 221 11.12 30.80 21.62
CA VAL A 221 12.07 29.96 20.88
C VAL A 221 11.47 28.59 20.61
N ASN A 222 11.04 28.35 19.36
CA ASN A 222 10.52 27.07 18.87
C ASN A 222 9.46 26.44 19.80
N ALA A 223 8.32 27.11 19.93
CA ALA A 223 7.22 26.75 20.83
C ALA A 223 6.74 25.29 20.71
N ILE A 224 6.88 24.67 19.53
CA ILE A 224 6.55 23.26 19.30
C ILE A 224 7.46 22.31 20.11
N HIS A 225 8.74 22.62 20.25
CA HIS A 225 9.71 21.76 20.95
C HIS A 225 9.54 21.84 22.47
N ARG A 226 9.10 23.00 22.98
CA ARG A 226 8.87 23.26 24.41
C ARG A 226 7.42 23.04 24.82
N LEU A 227 6.55 22.62 23.90
CA LEU A 227 5.12 22.44 24.13
C LEU A 227 4.84 21.44 25.26
N ARG A 228 5.63 20.37 25.40
CA ARG A 228 5.50 19.41 26.50
C ARG A 228 5.78 20.03 27.87
N ALA A 229 6.75 20.94 27.96
CA ALA A 229 7.06 21.66 29.20
C ALA A 229 5.94 22.65 29.56
N ILE A 230 5.45 23.40 28.56
CA ILE A 230 4.31 24.32 28.69
C ILE A 230 3.04 23.56 29.15
N GLN A 231 2.73 22.42 28.54
CA GLN A 231 1.61 21.57 28.92
C GLN A 231 1.79 20.99 30.34
N GLY A 232 3.02 20.67 30.75
CA GLY A 232 3.35 20.21 32.09
C GLY A 232 3.03 21.25 33.17
N ILE A 233 3.36 22.52 32.93
CA ILE A 233 3.05 23.63 33.86
C ILE A 233 1.54 23.77 34.03
N ILE A 234 0.77 23.71 32.94
CA ILE A 234 -0.69 23.78 33.00
C ILE A 234 -1.27 22.60 33.79
N ARG A 235 -0.69 21.41 33.66
CA ARG A 235 -1.13 20.20 34.37
C ARG A 235 -0.94 20.27 35.90
N LEU A 236 -0.02 21.10 36.39
CA LEU A 236 0.13 21.33 37.85
C LEU A 236 -1.14 21.90 38.48
N ARG A 237 -1.94 22.65 37.71
CA ARG A 237 -3.27 23.13 38.13
C ARG A 237 -4.23 21.98 38.40
N GLU A 238 -4.25 20.96 37.52
CA GLU A 238 -5.12 19.79 37.65
C GLU A 238 -4.74 18.98 38.91
N VAL A 239 -3.44 18.83 39.18
CA VAL A 239 -2.93 18.12 40.37
C VAL A 239 -3.27 18.83 41.68
N ARG A 240 -3.17 20.18 41.73
CA ARG A 240 -3.54 20.96 42.92
C ARG A 240 -5.04 21.03 43.21
N ARG A 241 -5.89 20.74 42.21
CA ARG A 241 -7.35 20.73 42.37
C ARG A 241 -7.91 19.37 42.84
N SER A 242 -7.10 18.32 42.87
CA SER A 242 -7.50 17.03 43.46
C SER A 242 -7.46 17.11 44.99
N PRO A 243 -8.58 16.97 45.71
CA PRO A 243 -8.61 16.98 47.16
C PRO A 243 -8.22 15.59 47.67
N THR A 244 -6.93 15.30 47.72
CA THR A 244 -6.42 14.15 48.49
C THR A 244 -5.26 14.63 49.32
N GLY A 245 -5.56 14.82 50.61
CA GLY A 245 -4.60 15.25 51.61
C GLY A 245 -3.41 14.31 51.70
N ARG A 246 -2.21 14.89 51.61
CA ARG A 246 -1.07 14.47 52.41
C ARG A 246 -0.51 15.71 53.07
N GLY A 247 -0.76 15.80 54.38
CA GLY A 247 -0.23 16.85 55.23
C GLY A 247 1.29 16.89 55.14
N LEU A 248 1.81 18.11 55.03
CA LEU A 248 3.20 18.37 55.40
C LEU A 248 3.32 18.15 56.91
N HIS A 249 4.00 17.07 57.30
CA HIS A 249 4.64 17.03 58.62
C HIS A 249 6.05 17.58 58.47
N SER A 250 6.23 18.79 58.99
CA SER A 250 7.53 19.32 59.39
C SER A 250 8.09 18.47 60.54
N SER A 251 9.22 17.81 60.34
CA SER A 251 10.03 17.26 61.44
C SER A 251 11.47 17.70 61.26
N THR A 252 11.89 18.54 62.20
CA THR A 252 13.25 18.98 62.48
C THR A 252 14.07 17.85 63.11
N ALA A 253 15.40 17.95 63.01
CA ALA A 253 16.46 17.10 63.61
C ALA A 253 16.71 15.74 62.91
N GLY A 254 17.92 15.26 62.64
CA GLY A 254 19.28 15.75 62.88
C GLY A 254 20.26 14.57 62.68
N ARG A 255 21.47 14.87 62.19
CA ARG A 255 22.73 14.07 62.22
C ARG A 255 22.87 12.81 61.33
N GLY A 256 23.89 12.88 60.45
CA GLY A 256 24.97 11.89 60.43
C GLY A 256 25.10 10.99 59.18
N PRO A 257 26.24 10.96 58.47
CA PRO A 257 26.36 10.41 57.11
C PRO A 257 26.97 8.99 57.08
N ARG A 258 26.58 8.16 56.10
CA ARG A 258 27.40 7.00 55.65
C ARG A 258 27.26 6.71 54.15
N LEU A 259 28.35 7.09 53.45
CA LEU A 259 29.13 6.30 52.49
C LEU A 259 28.42 5.49 51.40
N SER A 260 28.58 6.02 50.19
CA SER A 260 28.83 5.38 48.90
C SER A 260 29.12 3.87 48.87
N HIS A 261 28.44 3.16 47.95
CA HIS A 261 29.12 2.19 47.10
C HIS A 261 28.51 2.16 45.69
N ARG A 262 29.35 2.48 44.70
CA ARG A 262 29.16 2.19 43.26
C ARG A 262 29.25 0.68 43.02
N GLN A 263 28.51 0.16 42.03
CA GLN A 263 28.96 -0.72 40.92
C GLN A 263 27.71 -1.28 40.20
N ARG A 264 27.41 -0.83 38.98
CA ARG A 264 27.77 -1.43 37.67
C ARG A 264 27.33 -2.90 37.48
N HIS A 265 26.38 -3.08 36.54
CA HIS A 265 26.07 -4.24 35.67
C HIS A 265 27.32 -5.03 35.17
N PRO A 266 27.22 -6.25 34.57
CA PRO A 266 26.11 -6.81 33.75
C PRO A 266 25.87 -8.34 33.86
N GLY A 267 24.89 -8.90 33.13
CA GLY A 267 24.82 -10.37 32.97
C GLY A 267 23.57 -10.90 32.26
N ARG A 268 23.77 -11.55 31.12
CA ARG A 268 22.76 -12.07 30.19
C ARG A 268 22.23 -13.46 30.57
N ARG A 269 20.96 -13.69 30.21
CA ARG A 269 20.34 -14.88 29.56
C ARG A 269 20.75 -16.29 30.02
N HIS A 270 19.74 -17.08 30.43
CA HIS A 270 19.45 -18.39 29.83
C HIS A 270 17.99 -18.80 30.08
N ARG A 271 17.20 -18.96 29.01
CA ARG A 271 15.97 -19.78 29.00
C ARG A 271 16.26 -21.02 28.17
N SER A 272 16.12 -22.16 28.80
CA SER A 272 16.16 -23.52 28.27
C SER A 272 14.88 -23.83 27.46
N ARG A 273 15.05 -24.48 26.32
CA ARG A 273 14.03 -25.26 25.60
C ARG A 273 14.48 -26.72 25.61
N PRO A 274 13.57 -27.70 25.78
CA PRO A 274 13.79 -29.05 25.33
C PRO A 274 12.90 -29.36 24.11
N CYS A 275 13.48 -29.88 23.03
CA CYS A 275 12.77 -30.72 22.07
C CYS A 275 13.65 -31.94 21.78
N LEU A 276 13.20 -33.09 22.25
CA LEU A 276 13.81 -34.39 22.01
C LEU A 276 13.58 -34.83 20.57
N ALA A 277 14.67 -35.34 20.00
CA ALA A 277 14.76 -36.02 18.72
C ALA A 277 14.17 -37.43 18.76
N ARG A 278 13.98 -37.99 17.55
CA ARG A 278 14.25 -39.38 17.07
C ARG A 278 13.15 -39.77 16.06
N ARG A 279 13.38 -40.52 14.99
CA ARG A 279 14.57 -41.11 14.33
C ARG A 279 14.09 -41.66 12.97
N ARG A 280 14.97 -41.67 11.97
CA ARG A 280 14.90 -42.53 10.76
C ARG A 280 15.15 -44.01 11.12
N PRO A 281 14.85 -44.96 10.23
CA PRO A 281 15.82 -45.48 9.23
C PRO A 281 15.17 -45.60 7.82
N ALA A 282 15.83 -45.45 6.66
CA ALA A 282 17.01 -46.07 6.03
C ALA A 282 16.75 -47.39 5.29
N THR A 283 17.47 -47.56 4.15
CA THR A 283 17.64 -48.71 3.21
C THR A 283 16.63 -48.84 2.06
N THR A 284 16.95 -49.23 0.80
CA THR A 284 18.15 -49.39 -0.07
C THR A 284 17.65 -49.75 -1.49
N GLY A 285 18.42 -49.49 -2.56
CA GLY A 285 18.41 -50.23 -3.85
C GLY A 285 17.68 -49.51 -5.01
N ASP A 286 18.33 -48.95 -6.03
CA ASP A 286 19.15 -49.52 -7.12
C ASP A 286 18.33 -49.93 -8.37
N ALA A 287 18.97 -49.81 -9.54
CA ALA A 287 18.63 -50.28 -10.89
C ALA A 287 18.18 -49.26 -11.95
N ALA A 288 19.02 -49.18 -12.97
CA ALA A 288 18.88 -48.54 -14.28
C ALA A 288 17.81 -49.19 -15.17
N ARG A 289 17.33 -48.44 -16.19
CA ARG A 289 17.35 -48.81 -17.63
C ARG A 289 16.56 -47.83 -18.52
N THR A 290 17.18 -47.55 -19.67
CA THR A 290 16.66 -47.07 -20.98
C THR A 290 15.93 -45.74 -21.06
#